data_AF-A0A015JYQ7-F1
#
_entry.id   AF-A0A015JYQ7-F1
#
_cell.length_a   1.000
_cell.length_b   1.000
_cell.length_c   1.000
_cell.angle_alpha   90.00
_cell.angle_beta   90.00
_cell.angle_gamma   90.00
#
_symmetry.space_group_name_H-M   'P 1'
#
loop_
_entity.id
_entity.type
_entity.pdbx_description
1 polymer ?
#
loop_
_entity_poly.entity_id
_entity_poly.type
_entity_poly.pdbx_seq_one_letter_code
_entity_poly.pdbx_strand_id
1 'polypeptide(L)'
;MQKEVEIYKDLANIQGKYIFKLVCYGYYEGSMSFVISMTIVSTSLSDQKIKKQQKTRAIKGLEAIHKYGILHNDIRKENILINDNGDIYLIDFGMASQEDTKKKRKLFEEEQLKYSNLLNRYNM
;
A
#
# COMPACT_ATOMS: atom_id res chain seq x y z
N MET A 1 6.18 13.64 -4.22
CA MET A 1 6.03 13.14 -5.61
C MET A 1 7.24 12.38 -6.14
N GLN A 2 8.45 12.96 -6.28
CA GLN A 2 9.62 12.17 -6.76
C GLN A 2 9.92 10.95 -5.87
N LYS A 3 9.83 11.12 -4.55
CA LYS A 3 9.98 10.05 -3.55
C LYS A 3 9.02 8.87 -3.75
N GLU A 4 7.76 9.16 -4.08
CA GLU A 4 6.74 8.13 -4.28
C GLU A 4 7.05 7.25 -5.49
N VAL A 5 7.48 7.86 -6.60
CA VAL A 5 7.89 7.12 -7.80
C VAL A 5 9.08 6.20 -7.51
N GLU A 6 10.07 6.67 -6.74
CA GLU A 6 11.21 5.83 -6.34
C GLU A 6 10.77 4.64 -5.46
N ILE A 7 9.84 4.86 -4.52
CA ILE A 7 9.26 3.77 -3.72
C ILE A 7 8.55 2.73 -4.61
N TYR A 8 7.76 3.17 -5.59
CA TYR A 8 7.14 2.24 -6.53
C TYR A 8 8.17 1.45 -7.34
N LYS A 9 9.29 2.07 -7.75
CA LYS A 9 10.39 1.38 -8.44
C LYS A 9 11.05 0.34 -7.53
N ASP A 10 11.34 0.67 -6.27
CA ASP A 10 11.91 -0.27 -5.29
C ASP A 10 10.99 -1.49 -5.07
N LEU A 11 9.68 -1.28 -5.16
CA LEU A 11 8.66 -2.31 -5.00
C LEU A 11 8.27 -3.02 -6.30
N ALA A 12 9.02 -2.85 -7.40
CA ALA A 12 8.67 -3.39 -8.72
C ALA A 12 8.30 -4.89 -8.72
N ASN A 13 9.01 -5.70 -7.94
CA ASN A 13 8.82 -7.15 -7.87
C ASN A 13 7.52 -7.60 -7.16
N ILE A 14 6.85 -6.69 -6.44
CA ILE A 14 5.59 -6.99 -5.75
C ILE A 14 4.38 -6.30 -6.38
N GLN A 15 4.60 -5.47 -7.39
CA GLN A 15 3.54 -4.82 -8.15
C GLN A 15 2.65 -5.85 -8.87
N GLY A 16 1.35 -5.57 -8.93
CA GLY A 16 0.32 -6.47 -9.46
C GLY A 16 -0.05 -7.64 -8.54
N LYS A 17 0.77 -7.95 -7.53
CA LYS A 17 0.47 -8.98 -6.53
C LYS A 17 -0.05 -8.39 -5.23
N TYR A 18 0.66 -7.39 -4.69
CA TYR A 18 0.39 -6.78 -3.39
C TYR A 18 0.15 -5.27 -3.45
N ILE A 19 0.68 -4.59 -4.46
CA ILE A 19 0.44 -3.17 -4.73
C ILE A 19 0.09 -2.97 -6.21
N PHE A 20 -0.47 -1.82 -6.58
CA PHE A 20 -0.81 -1.53 -7.97
C PHE A 20 0.44 -1.42 -8.87
N LYS A 21 0.25 -1.69 -10.16
CA LYS A 21 1.32 -1.52 -11.16
C LYS A 21 1.46 -0.04 -11.49
N LEU A 22 2.69 0.46 -11.38
CA LEU A 22 3.07 1.75 -11.94
C LEU A 22 3.19 1.58 -13.46
N VAL A 23 2.40 2.31 -14.24
CA VAL A 23 2.36 2.14 -15.70
C VAL A 23 3.12 3.23 -16.43
N CYS A 24 3.02 4.49 -15.97
CA CYS A 24 3.75 5.60 -16.57
C CYS A 24 4.15 6.62 -15.51
N TYR A 25 5.33 7.19 -15.65
CA TYR A 25 5.79 8.36 -14.89
C TYR A 25 6.65 9.24 -15.80
N GLY A 26 6.53 10.56 -15.68
CA GLY A 26 7.24 11.52 -16.52
C GLY A 26 6.97 12.96 -16.15
N TYR A 27 7.62 13.89 -16.83
CA TYR A 27 7.35 15.31 -16.66
C TYR A 27 6.35 15.77 -17.72
N TYR A 28 5.29 16.45 -17.29
CA TYR A 28 4.31 17.09 -18.17
C TYR A 28 4.18 18.57 -17.76
N GLU A 29 4.42 19.48 -18.70
CA GLU A 29 4.39 20.94 -18.49
C GLU A 29 5.16 21.43 -17.25
N GLY A 30 6.39 20.97 -17.08
CA GLY A 30 7.25 21.38 -15.95
C GLY A 30 6.85 20.81 -14.59
N SER A 31 5.79 20.00 -14.53
CA SER A 31 5.36 19.29 -13.34
C SER A 31 5.62 17.78 -13.46
N MET A 32 6.07 17.14 -12.39
CA MET A 32 6.17 15.67 -12.36
C MET A 32 4.76 15.10 -12.32
N SER A 33 4.45 14.20 -13.25
CA SER A 33 3.17 13.48 -13.32
C SER A 33 3.42 11.98 -13.42
N PHE A 34 2.59 11.19 -12.77
CA PHE A 34 2.61 9.74 -12.94
C PHE A 34 1.19 9.22 -13.00
N VAL A 35 1.02 8.16 -13.77
CA VAL A 35 -0.23 7.45 -13.91
C VAL A 35 -0.03 6.09 -13.27
N ILE A 36 -0.62 5.95 -12.08
CA ILE A 36 -0.90 4.63 -11.52
C ILE A 36 -2.10 4.10 -12.30
N SER A 37 -1.89 3.07 -13.11
CA SER A 37 -3.01 2.44 -13.80
C SER A 37 -3.70 1.49 -12.84
N MET A 38 -4.98 1.75 -12.61
CA MET A 38 -5.88 0.79 -11.99
C MET A 38 -6.47 -0.03 -13.13
N THR A 39 -5.87 -1.18 -13.46
CA THR A 39 -6.51 -2.12 -14.42
C THR A 39 -7.79 -2.73 -13.84
N ILE A 40 -8.04 -2.53 -12.54
CA ILE A 40 -9.14 -3.11 -11.80
C ILE A 40 -9.95 -1.97 -11.18
N VAL A 41 -11.28 -2.02 -11.35
CA VAL A 41 -12.20 -1.13 -10.62
C VAL A 41 -12.06 -1.43 -9.14
N SER A 42 -11.87 -0.39 -8.34
CA SER A 42 -11.81 -0.51 -6.90
C SER A 42 -12.44 0.71 -6.26
N THR A 43 -13.05 0.48 -5.11
CA THR A 43 -13.57 1.54 -4.25
C THR A 43 -12.70 1.70 -3.02
N SER A 44 -12.69 2.88 -2.42
CA SER A 44 -12.13 3.06 -1.08
C SER A 44 -12.78 2.08 -0.11
N LEU A 45 -12.03 1.64 0.90
CA LEU A 45 -12.57 0.83 1.97
C LEU A 45 -13.70 1.59 2.68
N SER A 46 -14.94 1.21 2.35
CA SER A 46 -16.17 1.73 2.95
C SER A 46 -16.65 0.79 4.07
N ASP A 47 -17.84 1.00 4.61
CA ASP A 47 -18.42 0.19 5.71
C ASP A 47 -18.72 -1.28 5.32
N GLN A 48 -18.23 -1.73 4.17
CA GLN A 48 -18.28 -3.11 3.75
C GLN A 48 -17.44 -4.00 4.67
N LYS A 49 -18.05 -5.09 5.15
CA LYS A 49 -17.35 -6.09 5.95
C LYS A 49 -16.36 -6.88 5.09
N ILE A 50 -15.15 -7.07 5.59
CA ILE A 50 -14.10 -7.88 4.96
C ILE A 50 -14.06 -9.28 5.57
N LYS A 51 -13.83 -10.28 4.73
CA LYS A 51 -13.60 -11.68 5.10
C LYS A 51 -12.20 -11.85 5.67
N LYS A 52 -12.03 -12.85 6.53
CA LYS A 52 -10.73 -13.24 7.12
C LYS A 52 -9.63 -13.42 6.07
N GLN A 53 -9.94 -14.03 4.92
CA GLN A 53 -8.97 -14.25 3.83
C GLN A 53 -8.47 -12.94 3.21
N GLN A 54 -9.37 -11.96 3.03
CA GLN A 54 -9.03 -10.64 2.48
C GLN A 54 -8.11 -9.91 3.45
N LYS A 55 -8.43 -9.93 4.75
CA LYS A 55 -7.56 -9.41 5.81
C LYS A 55 -6.19 -10.06 5.78
N THR A 56 -6.11 -11.40 5.72
CA THR A 56 -4.83 -12.11 5.66
C THR A 56 -4.00 -11.71 4.44
N ARG A 57 -4.62 -11.52 3.28
CA ARG A 57 -3.92 -11.09 2.07
C ARG A 57 -3.43 -9.65 2.17
N ALA A 58 -4.24 -8.75 2.75
CA ALA A 58 -3.87 -7.37 3.04
C ALA A 58 -2.63 -7.29 3.94
N ILE A 59 -2.63 -8.05 5.04
CA ILE A 59 -1.52 -8.15 5.99
C ILE A 59 -0.24 -8.65 5.30
N LYS A 60 -0.35 -9.69 4.45
CA LYS A 60 0.79 -10.17 3.64
C LYS A 60 1.31 -9.12 2.67
N GLY A 61 0.44 -8.24 2.17
CA GLY A 61 0.84 -7.11 1.31
C GLY A 61 1.72 -6.12 2.06
N LEU A 62 1.32 -5.71 3.27
CA LEU A 62 2.14 -4.82 4.10
C LEU A 62 3.46 -5.48 4.51
N GLU A 63 3.45 -6.76 4.90
CA GLU A 63 4.67 -7.51 5.18
C GLU A 63 5.61 -7.58 3.98
N ALA A 64 5.05 -7.70 2.77
CA ALA A 64 5.84 -7.69 1.54
C ALA A 64 6.51 -6.33 1.33
N ILE A 65 5.80 -5.22 1.55
CA ILE A 65 6.36 -3.85 1.51
C ILE A 65 7.48 -3.71 2.54
N HIS A 66 7.24 -4.12 3.80
CA HIS A 66 8.21 -4.03 4.89
C HIS A 66 9.50 -4.81 4.63
N LYS A 67 9.46 -5.91 3.87
CA LYS A 67 10.65 -6.68 3.49
C LYS A 67 11.62 -5.90 2.60
N TYR A 68 11.16 -4.88 1.89
CA TYR A 68 12.00 -3.95 1.14
C TYR A 68 12.56 -2.81 2.02
N GLY A 69 12.32 -2.86 3.33
CA GLY A 69 12.68 -1.81 4.27
C GLY A 69 11.80 -0.57 4.13
N ILE A 70 10.62 -0.69 3.53
CA ILE A 70 9.73 0.46 3.30
C ILE A 70 8.65 0.50 4.38
N LEU A 71 8.54 1.63 5.07
CA LEU A 71 7.37 1.99 5.88
C LEU A 71 6.41 2.83 5.02
N HIS A 72 5.11 2.60 5.14
CA HIS A 72 4.11 3.39 4.41
C HIS A 72 3.86 4.75 5.07
N ASN A 73 3.94 4.81 6.40
CA ASN A 73 3.70 5.94 7.31
C ASN A 73 2.29 6.55 7.31
N ASP A 74 1.48 6.34 6.28
CA ASP A 74 0.12 6.88 6.17
C ASP A 74 -0.98 5.81 6.10
N ILE A 75 -1.00 4.93 7.11
CA ILE A 75 -2.04 3.91 7.27
C ILE A 75 -3.36 4.55 7.72
N ARG A 76 -4.31 4.65 6.79
CA ARG A 76 -5.68 5.17 6.99
C ARG A 76 -6.62 4.61 5.94
N LYS A 77 -7.94 4.65 6.19
CA LYS A 77 -8.96 4.02 5.32
C LYS A 77 -8.97 4.61 3.90
N GLU A 78 -8.66 5.90 3.77
CA GLU A 78 -8.62 6.62 2.49
C GLU A 78 -7.52 6.08 1.57
N ASN A 79 -6.45 5.53 2.16
CA ASN A 79 -5.31 4.94 1.47
C ASN A 79 -5.45 3.42 1.31
N ILE A 80 -6.65 2.88 1.50
CA ILE A 80 -6.94 1.46 1.32
C ILE A 80 -8.02 1.33 0.24
N LEU A 81 -7.69 0.63 -0.83
CA LEU A 81 -8.62 0.27 -1.88
C LEU A 81 -8.98 -1.20 -1.80
N ILE A 82 -10.23 -1.51 -2.13
CA ILE A 82 -10.72 -2.87 -2.31
C ILE A 82 -11.26 -3.03 -3.72
N ASN A 83 -10.79 -4.04 -4.45
CA ASN A 83 -11.29 -4.34 -5.78
C ASN A 83 -12.47 -5.33 -5.77
N ASP A 84 -13.10 -5.54 -6.93
CA ASP A 84 -14.26 -6.45 -7.06
C ASP A 84 -13.94 -7.92 -6.70
N ASN A 85 -12.67 -8.32 -6.79
CA ASN A 85 -12.21 -9.65 -6.34
C ASN A 85 -12.03 -9.73 -4.83
N GLY A 86 -12.23 -8.62 -4.11
CA GLY A 86 -12.05 -8.51 -2.68
C GLY A 86 -10.59 -8.37 -2.24
N ASP A 87 -9.67 -8.11 -3.17
CA ASP A 87 -8.27 -7.85 -2.84
C ASP A 87 -8.09 -6.42 -2.33
N ILE A 88 -7.30 -6.29 -1.27
CA ILE A 88 -7.08 -5.04 -0.54
C ILE A 88 -5.67 -4.54 -0.85
N TYR A 89 -5.56 -3.28 -1.24
CA TYR A 89 -4.32 -2.63 -1.65
C TYR A 89 -4.09 -1.34 -0.86
N LEU A 90 -2.85 -1.11 -0.44
CA LEU A 90 -2.39 0.18 0.05
C LEU A 90 -2.02 1.09 -1.13
N ILE A 91 -2.39 2.36 -1.04
CA ILE A 91 -2.10 3.41 -2.02
C ILE A 91 -1.50 4.64 -1.34
N ASP A 92 -1.00 5.58 -2.14
CA ASP A 92 -0.38 6.84 -1.70
C ASP A 92 0.90 6.62 -0.86
N PHE A 93 2.00 6.40 -1.57
CA PHE A 93 3.32 6.26 -0.94
C PHE A 93 4.02 7.62 -0.78
N GLY A 94 3.28 8.73 -0.84
CA GLY A 94 3.84 10.09 -0.69
C GLY A 94 4.58 10.30 0.63
N MET A 95 4.15 9.60 1.69
CA MET A 95 4.74 9.68 3.05
C MET A 95 5.68 8.51 3.37
N ALA A 96 5.82 7.53 2.47
CA ALA A 96 6.61 6.32 2.73
C ALA A 96 8.09 6.65 2.96
N SER A 97 8.81 5.83 3.73
CA SER A 97 10.25 5.98 3.97
C SER A 97 10.99 4.66 3.89
N GLN A 98 12.27 4.72 3.51
CA GLN A 98 13.16 3.56 3.52
C GLN A 98 13.98 3.54 4.81
N GLU A 99 13.88 2.44 5.55
CA GLU A 99 14.47 2.26 6.87
C GLU A 99 15.19 0.91 6.95
N ASP A 100 16.20 0.84 7.83
CA ASP A 100 16.86 -0.41 8.18
C ASP A 100 15.93 -1.26 9.05
N THR A 101 15.50 -2.40 8.51
CA THR A 101 14.56 -3.33 9.18
C THR A 101 15.06 -3.86 10.51
N LYS A 102 16.38 -3.95 10.73
CA LYS A 102 16.96 -4.40 11.99
C LYS A 102 16.99 -3.27 13.02
N LYS A 103 17.43 -2.08 12.61
CA LYS A 103 17.56 -0.92 13.51
C LYS A 103 16.21 -0.32 13.89
N LYS A 104 15.25 -0.34 12.96
CA LYS A 104 13.93 0.29 13.11
C LYS A 104 12.80 -0.72 13.25
N ARG A 105 13.11 -1.97 13.65
CA ARG A 105 12.15 -3.07 13.81
C ARG A 105 10.85 -2.66 14.51
N LYS A 106 10.95 -1.88 15.59
CA LYS A 106 9.82 -1.39 16.37
C LYS A 106 8.83 -0.57 15.52
N LEU A 107 9.30 0.25 14.58
CA LEU A 107 8.44 1.06 13.71
C LEU A 107 7.64 0.18 12.75
N PHE A 108 8.25 -0.87 12.21
CA PHE A 108 7.57 -1.83 11.35
C PHE A 108 6.49 -2.61 12.12
N GLU A 109 6.79 -3.04 13.35
CA GLU A 109 5.83 -3.71 14.23
C GLU A 109 4.65 -2.78 14.62
N GLU A 110 4.92 -1.51 14.89
CA GLU A 110 3.91 -0.49 15.17
C GLU A 110 2.99 -0.23 13.96
N GLU A 111 3.56 -0.10 12.76
CA GLU A 111 2.79 0.07 11.53
C GLU A 111 1.93 -1.16 11.22
N GLN A 112 2.50 -2.36 11.39
CA GLN A 112 1.80 -3.63 11.23
C GLN A 112 0.59 -3.73 12.18
N LEU A 113 0.78 -3.34 13.45
CA LEU A 113 -0.28 -3.32 14.45
C LEU A 113 -1.35 -2.28 14.10
N LYS A 114 -0.95 -1.07 13.70
CA LYS A 114 -1.86 0.00 13.27
C LYS A 114 -2.75 -0.48 12.12
N TYR A 115 -2.16 -1.13 11.12
CA TYR A 115 -2.90 -1.64 9.97
C TYR A 115 -3.84 -2.79 10.34
N SER A 116 -3.37 -3.76 11.14
CA SER A 116 -4.22 -4.86 11.61
C SER A 116 -5.43 -4.37 12.42
N ASN A 117 -5.21 -3.39 13.30
CA ASN A 117 -6.27 -2.76 14.10
C ASN A 117 -7.27 -1.99 13.25
N LEU A 118 -6.81 -1.32 12.19
CA LEU A 118 -7.69 -0.65 11.25
C LEU A 118 -8.59 -1.66 10.51
N LEU A 119 -8.00 -2.74 9.97
CA LEU A 119 -8.75 -3.79 9.27
C LEU A 119 -9.73 -4.54 10.19
N ASN A 120 -9.42 -4.68 11.48
CA ASN A 120 -10.32 -5.28 12.46
C ASN A 120 -11.68 -4.57 12.56
N ARG A 121 -11.72 -3.26 12.30
CA ARG A 121 -12.97 -2.47 12.34
C ARG A 121 -13.96 -2.89 11.26
N TYR A 122 -13.48 -3.56 10.22
CA TYR A 122 -14.28 -4.03 9.08
C TYR A 122 -14.45 -5.55 9.11
N ASN A 123 -13.91 -6.26 10.10
CA ASN A 123 -13.95 -7.72 10.11
C ASN A 123 -15.39 -8.19 10.37
N MET A 124 -15.81 -9.23 9.63
CA MET A 124 -17.12 -9.87 9.81
C MET A 124 -17.22 -10.64 11.13
#